data_AF-A0A8J3BKX6-F1
#
_entry.id   AF-A0A8J3BKX6-F1
#
_cell.length_a   1.000
_cell.length_b   1.000
_cell.length_c   1.000
_cell.angle_alpha   90.00
_cell.angle_beta   90.00
_cell.angle_gamma   90.00
#
_symmetry.space_group_name_H-M   'P 1'
#
loop_
_entity.id
_entity.type
_entity.pdbx_description
1 polymer ?
#
loop_
_entity_poly.entity_id
_entity_poly.type
_entity_poly.pdbx_seq_one_letter_code
_entity_poly.pdbx_strand_id
1 'polypeptide(L)'
;MTSPSVVSDQPAVDHRDPEVRLRALVDQGTLRLAVPADDSGVLWARGEIEGTAVVAFATDATRMGGAMGLEGCRHVVDAIDAAVRDRVPVVGLWHSGGARLAEGVVALDGVGQVFAAMVRASGRVPQISVVLGPAAGGAAYGPALTDVVIMSDTGRIFVTGPEVVRSVTGEQVDMARLGGPEPHGRRSGVVHITTKDDATALEKARDVAALLGSQGRISPSDAADGEGHDLAALMPAEAARAYDVKPVVKALLDAPGVELHAKWAPNVVTTLGRFAGRTVGVIANNPLRLGGCLDASSAEKAARFVRMCDALGVPLIVLVDVPGYLPGLGQEWDGVVRRGAKLLHAFSEAVVPRVTLVTRKAYGGAYIAMNSRSLGATAVFAWPHAEVAVMGASAAVNILFRKKLAATPVEEREAMRAKLIERQTESAGGVNRALEIGVVDEVIAPGDTRRRIAEALAAAPAARGAHGNIPL
;
A
#
# COMPACT_ATOMS: atom_id res chain seq x y z
N MET A 1 -31.89 -0.18 -59.65
CA MET A 1 -30.85 -1.11 -59.19
C MET A 1 -30.04 -0.41 -58.11
N THR A 2 -30.48 -0.53 -56.87
CA THR A 2 -29.76 -0.01 -55.69
C THR A 2 -29.21 -1.22 -54.95
N SER A 3 -27.89 -1.40 -55.01
CA SER A 3 -27.18 -2.46 -54.31
C SER A 3 -27.34 -2.27 -52.79
N PRO A 4 -27.72 -3.30 -52.03
CA PRO A 4 -27.73 -3.20 -50.57
C PRO A 4 -26.30 -3.19 -50.07
N SER A 5 -25.97 -2.19 -49.26
CA SER A 5 -24.71 -2.10 -48.53
C SER A 5 -24.62 -3.24 -47.53
N VAL A 6 -23.61 -4.09 -47.70
CA VAL A 6 -23.23 -5.09 -46.70
C VAL A 6 -22.63 -4.33 -45.52
N VAL A 7 -23.43 -4.12 -44.47
CA VAL A 7 -22.92 -3.71 -43.16
C VAL A 7 -22.09 -4.89 -42.66
N SER A 8 -20.79 -4.68 -42.48
CA SER A 8 -19.89 -5.71 -41.95
C SER A 8 -20.33 -6.07 -40.53
N ASP A 9 -20.94 -7.25 -40.39
CA ASP A 9 -21.31 -7.85 -39.11
C ASP A 9 -20.04 -8.42 -38.46
N GLN A 10 -19.18 -7.54 -37.94
CA GLN A 10 -18.12 -7.99 -37.04
C GLN A 10 -18.77 -8.31 -35.69
N PRO A 11 -18.63 -9.54 -35.16
CA PRO A 11 -19.22 -9.88 -33.88
C PRO A 11 -18.68 -8.93 -32.80
N ALA A 12 -19.58 -8.42 -31.96
CA ALA A 12 -19.21 -7.54 -30.86
C ALA A 12 -18.19 -8.25 -29.96
N VAL A 13 -17.06 -7.59 -29.68
CA VAL A 13 -15.99 -8.14 -28.85
C VAL A 13 -16.49 -8.32 -27.41
N ASP A 14 -16.49 -9.55 -26.90
CA ASP A 14 -16.81 -9.80 -25.49
C ASP A 14 -15.59 -9.45 -24.63
N HIS A 15 -15.66 -8.33 -23.90
CA HIS A 15 -14.58 -7.87 -23.02
C HIS A 15 -14.36 -8.76 -21.77
N ARG A 16 -15.16 -9.82 -21.61
CA ARG A 16 -14.93 -10.88 -20.61
C ARG A 16 -14.03 -11.98 -21.12
N ASP A 17 -13.80 -12.06 -22.43
CA ASP A 17 -12.90 -13.03 -23.03
C ASP A 17 -11.47 -12.85 -22.46
N PRO A 18 -10.82 -13.94 -22.03
CA PRO A 18 -9.52 -13.89 -21.39
C PRO A 18 -8.42 -13.39 -22.34
N GLU A 19 -8.45 -13.72 -23.62
CA GLU A 19 -7.44 -13.26 -24.59
C GLU A 19 -7.59 -11.76 -24.86
N VAL A 20 -8.84 -11.28 -25.00
CA VAL A 20 -9.13 -9.83 -25.14
C VAL A 20 -8.57 -9.06 -23.95
N ARG A 21 -8.78 -9.55 -22.72
CA ARG A 21 -8.27 -8.92 -21.49
C ARG A 21 -6.74 -8.95 -21.40
N LEU A 22 -6.13 -10.09 -21.71
CA LEU A 22 -4.67 -10.21 -21.73
C LEU A 22 -4.03 -9.29 -22.78
N ARG A 23 -4.64 -9.17 -23.96
CA ARG A 23 -4.19 -8.28 -25.02
C ARG A 23 -4.32 -6.81 -24.65
N ALA A 24 -5.37 -6.44 -23.92
CA ALA A 24 -5.55 -5.08 -23.41
C ALA A 24 -4.57 -4.74 -22.27
N LEU A 25 -4.09 -5.74 -21.53
CA LEU A 25 -3.14 -5.55 -20.44
C LEU A 25 -1.71 -5.29 -20.94
N VAL A 26 -1.24 -6.05 -21.93
CA VAL A 26 0.16 -6.00 -22.39
C VAL A 26 0.36 -5.04 -23.56
N ASP A 27 1.60 -4.67 -23.82
CA ASP A 27 1.99 -3.81 -24.95
C ASP A 27 1.61 -4.45 -26.28
N GLN A 28 1.18 -3.61 -27.22
CA GLN A 28 0.67 -4.07 -28.51
C GLN A 28 1.70 -4.93 -29.24
N GLY A 29 1.28 -6.13 -29.68
CA GLY A 29 2.13 -7.07 -30.41
C GLY A 29 3.08 -7.90 -29.55
N THR A 30 3.07 -7.75 -28.22
CA THR A 30 3.96 -8.50 -27.31
C THR A 30 3.32 -9.76 -26.72
N LEU A 31 1.98 -9.89 -26.79
CA LEU A 31 1.25 -11.02 -26.24
C LEU A 31 1.68 -12.34 -26.91
N ARG A 32 2.14 -13.29 -26.08
CA ARG A 32 2.45 -14.66 -26.49
C ARG A 32 1.76 -15.65 -25.56
N LEU A 33 0.71 -16.29 -26.05
CA LEU A 33 0.04 -17.36 -25.33
C LEU A 33 1.02 -18.50 -25.06
N ALA A 34 1.04 -19.00 -23.83
CA ALA A 34 1.91 -20.10 -23.46
C ALA A 34 1.34 -21.47 -23.84
N VAL A 35 0.01 -21.55 -23.91
CA VAL A 35 -0.76 -22.69 -24.38
C VAL A 35 -1.86 -22.20 -25.34
N PRO A 36 -2.29 -23.01 -26.33
CA PRO A 36 -3.47 -22.70 -27.12
C PRO A 36 -4.70 -22.54 -26.23
N ALA A 37 -5.68 -21.73 -26.66
CA ALA A 37 -6.94 -21.63 -25.93
C ALA A 37 -7.69 -22.96 -25.94
N ASP A 38 -8.16 -23.37 -24.76
CA ASP A 38 -8.88 -24.63 -24.51
C ASP A 38 -10.10 -24.41 -23.61
N ASP A 39 -10.70 -25.50 -23.11
CA ASP A 39 -11.88 -25.49 -22.24
C ASP A 39 -11.55 -25.48 -20.73
N SER A 40 -10.27 -25.28 -20.37
CA SER A 40 -9.83 -25.22 -18.97
C SER A 40 -10.46 -24.06 -18.18
N GLY A 41 -10.89 -23.01 -18.89
CA GLY A 41 -11.48 -21.79 -18.31
C GLY A 41 -10.45 -20.77 -17.82
N VAL A 42 -9.16 -20.96 -18.15
CA VAL A 42 -8.09 -20.00 -17.84
C VAL A 42 -7.09 -19.95 -19.00
N LEU A 43 -6.73 -18.75 -19.45
CA LEU A 43 -5.57 -18.53 -20.34
C LEU A 43 -4.44 -17.87 -19.60
N TRP A 44 -3.20 -18.15 -20.02
CA TRP A 44 -2.04 -17.41 -19.56
C TRP A 44 -1.03 -17.18 -20.68
N ALA A 45 -0.27 -16.11 -20.52
CA ALA A 45 0.60 -15.58 -21.56
C ALA A 45 1.81 -14.85 -20.97
N ARG A 46 2.81 -14.66 -21.84
CA ARG A 46 3.90 -13.70 -21.63
C ARG A 46 3.63 -12.45 -22.46
N GLY A 47 4.17 -11.33 -22.02
CA GLY A 47 4.16 -10.07 -22.76
C GLY A 47 5.04 -9.04 -22.09
N GLU A 48 4.91 -7.79 -22.52
CA GLU A 48 5.60 -6.66 -21.92
C GLU A 48 4.59 -5.60 -21.47
N ILE A 49 4.93 -4.86 -20.42
CA ILE A 49 4.21 -3.67 -19.97
C ILE A 49 5.25 -2.55 -19.86
N GLU A 50 5.12 -1.55 -20.73
CA GLU A 50 6.09 -0.46 -20.84
C GLU A 50 7.53 -0.99 -21.03
N GLY A 51 7.67 -2.02 -21.87
CA GLY A 51 8.93 -2.73 -22.11
C GLY A 51 9.42 -3.60 -20.95
N THR A 52 8.68 -3.69 -19.85
CA THR A 52 8.98 -4.60 -18.72
C THR A 52 8.33 -5.95 -18.99
N ALA A 53 9.12 -7.02 -19.08
CA ALA A 53 8.59 -8.37 -19.25
C ALA A 53 7.66 -8.75 -18.09
N VAL A 54 6.52 -9.39 -18.41
CA VAL A 54 5.52 -9.87 -17.44
C VAL A 54 4.94 -11.22 -17.84
N VAL A 55 4.43 -11.95 -16.86
CA VAL A 55 3.52 -13.08 -17.06
C VAL A 55 2.12 -12.66 -16.62
N ALA A 56 1.09 -13.06 -17.35
CA ALA A 56 -0.28 -12.78 -16.97
C ALA A 56 -1.19 -13.99 -17.20
N PHE A 57 -2.21 -14.14 -16.36
CA PHE A 57 -3.29 -15.12 -16.54
C PHE A 57 -4.64 -14.45 -16.40
N ALA A 58 -5.66 -15.01 -17.05
CA ALA A 58 -7.02 -14.52 -17.01
C ALA A 58 -8.02 -15.67 -16.91
N THR A 59 -8.92 -15.60 -15.94
CA THR A 59 -10.06 -16.54 -15.84
C THR A 59 -11.13 -16.16 -16.86
N ASP A 60 -11.69 -17.14 -17.55
CA ASP A 60 -12.70 -16.96 -18.59
C ASP A 60 -14.13 -16.97 -18.00
N ALA A 61 -14.69 -15.77 -17.82
CA ALA A 61 -16.05 -15.64 -17.28
C ALA A 61 -17.15 -16.11 -18.26
N THR A 62 -16.84 -16.25 -19.55
CA THR A 62 -17.80 -16.73 -20.55
C THR A 62 -18.01 -18.24 -20.44
N ARG A 63 -17.11 -18.95 -19.73
CA ARG A 63 -17.15 -20.39 -19.51
C ARG A 63 -17.54 -20.70 -18.07
N MET A 64 -18.77 -21.18 -17.88
CA MET A 64 -19.30 -21.57 -16.55
C MET A 64 -19.14 -20.47 -15.49
N GLY A 65 -19.18 -19.19 -15.88
CA GLY A 65 -18.95 -18.06 -14.98
C GLY A 65 -17.52 -17.98 -14.42
N GLY A 66 -16.52 -18.51 -15.13
CA GLY A 66 -15.12 -18.54 -14.70
C GLY A 66 -14.83 -19.58 -13.61
N ALA A 67 -15.64 -20.63 -13.52
CA ALA A 67 -15.47 -21.66 -12.52
C ALA A 67 -14.11 -22.38 -12.64
N MET A 68 -13.33 -22.35 -11.56
CA MET A 68 -11.98 -22.90 -11.47
C MET A 68 -12.03 -24.43 -11.33
N GLY A 69 -11.72 -25.14 -12.42
CA GLY A 69 -11.47 -26.58 -12.44
C GLY A 69 -9.98 -26.89 -12.31
N LEU A 70 -9.62 -28.17 -12.20
CA LEU A 70 -8.23 -28.61 -12.02
C LEU A 70 -7.29 -28.12 -13.13
N GLU A 71 -7.68 -28.24 -14.39
CA GLU A 71 -6.84 -27.83 -15.52
C GLU A 71 -6.62 -26.32 -15.57
N GLY A 72 -7.68 -25.53 -15.37
CA GLY A 72 -7.56 -24.07 -15.27
C GLY A 72 -6.68 -23.64 -14.09
N CYS A 73 -6.78 -24.35 -12.96
CA CYS A 73 -5.88 -24.13 -11.82
C CYS A 73 -4.41 -24.44 -12.16
N ARG A 74 -4.14 -25.50 -12.93
CA ARG A 74 -2.78 -25.82 -13.41
C ARG A 74 -2.21 -24.69 -14.27
N HIS A 75 -3.00 -24.10 -15.16
CA HIS A 75 -2.58 -22.92 -15.93
C HIS A 75 -2.19 -21.73 -15.05
N VAL A 76 -2.95 -21.46 -13.98
CA VAL A 76 -2.58 -20.42 -13.01
C VAL A 76 -1.26 -20.76 -12.30
N VAL A 77 -1.09 -22.00 -11.86
CA VAL A 77 0.15 -22.46 -11.21
C VAL A 77 1.34 -22.33 -12.17
N ASP A 78 1.21 -22.76 -13.42
CA ASP A 78 2.26 -22.69 -14.43
C ASP A 78 2.65 -21.25 -14.74
N ALA A 79 1.67 -20.34 -14.80
CA ALA A 79 1.92 -18.91 -14.97
C ALA A 79 2.71 -18.32 -13.80
N ILE A 80 2.32 -18.63 -12.56
CA ILE A 80 3.02 -18.15 -11.35
C ILE A 80 4.44 -18.72 -11.30
N ASP A 81 4.60 -20.03 -11.52
CA ASP A 81 5.91 -20.67 -11.51
C ASP A 81 6.80 -20.16 -12.66
N ALA A 82 6.22 -19.83 -13.83
CA ALA A 82 6.94 -19.16 -14.92
C ALA A 82 7.43 -17.77 -14.51
N ALA A 83 6.57 -16.96 -13.90
CA ALA A 83 6.95 -15.62 -13.43
C ALA A 83 8.11 -15.68 -12.42
N VAL A 84 8.06 -16.65 -11.49
CA VAL A 84 9.12 -16.88 -10.50
C VAL A 84 10.43 -17.32 -11.16
N ARG A 85 10.38 -18.23 -12.15
CA ARG A 85 11.57 -18.66 -12.90
C ARG A 85 12.19 -17.51 -13.68
N ASP A 86 11.36 -16.73 -14.36
CA ASP A 86 11.76 -15.65 -15.25
C ASP A 86 12.10 -14.36 -14.46
N ARG A 87 11.78 -14.33 -13.15
CA ARG A 87 11.94 -13.21 -12.21
C ARG A 87 11.22 -11.93 -12.67
N VAL A 88 10.01 -12.10 -13.18
CA VAL A 88 9.15 -11.03 -13.68
C VAL A 88 7.86 -10.93 -12.87
N PRO A 89 7.16 -9.77 -12.88
CA PRO A 89 5.85 -9.65 -12.27
C PRO A 89 4.84 -10.65 -12.86
N VAL A 90 3.89 -11.08 -12.02
CA VAL A 90 2.71 -11.84 -12.44
C VAL A 90 1.43 -11.03 -12.22
N VAL A 91 0.60 -10.94 -13.26
CA VAL A 91 -0.69 -10.23 -13.22
C VAL A 91 -1.85 -11.21 -13.42
N GLY A 92 -2.69 -11.36 -12.41
CA GLY A 92 -3.90 -12.20 -12.46
C GLY A 92 -5.16 -11.39 -12.71
N LEU A 93 -5.88 -11.68 -13.79
CA LEU A 93 -7.16 -11.06 -14.14
C LEU A 93 -8.30 -11.97 -13.70
N TRP A 94 -9.03 -11.54 -12.67
CA TRP A 94 -10.03 -12.33 -11.96
C TRP A 94 -11.45 -11.95 -12.35
N HIS A 95 -12.21 -12.96 -12.79
CA HIS A 95 -13.65 -12.95 -12.96
C HIS A 95 -14.13 -14.42 -12.91
N SER A 96 -14.32 -14.91 -11.69
CA SER A 96 -14.58 -16.30 -11.37
C SER A 96 -15.65 -16.46 -10.28
N GLY A 97 -16.64 -17.31 -10.57
CA GLY A 97 -17.64 -17.77 -9.61
C GLY A 97 -17.09 -18.71 -8.52
N GLY A 98 -15.79 -19.00 -8.49
CA GLY A 98 -15.15 -19.88 -7.51
C GLY A 98 -14.85 -21.26 -8.05
N ALA A 99 -14.81 -22.27 -7.18
CA ALA A 99 -14.46 -23.65 -7.57
C ALA A 99 -15.54 -24.27 -8.47
N ARG A 100 -15.13 -25.08 -9.45
CA ARG A 100 -16.06 -25.77 -10.36
C ARG A 100 -16.79 -26.90 -9.63
N LEU A 101 -18.05 -26.62 -9.25
CA LEU A 101 -18.87 -27.53 -8.45
C LEU A 101 -19.00 -28.94 -9.05
N ALA A 102 -19.07 -29.05 -10.37
CA ALA A 102 -19.19 -30.33 -11.07
C ALA A 102 -17.96 -31.25 -10.88
N GLU A 103 -16.78 -30.70 -10.59
CA GLU A 103 -15.55 -31.46 -10.34
C GLU A 103 -15.37 -31.84 -8.85
N GLY A 104 -16.20 -31.30 -7.95
CA GLY A 104 -16.16 -31.60 -6.52
C GLY A 104 -14.78 -31.36 -5.89
N VAL A 105 -14.27 -32.35 -5.16
CA VAL A 105 -12.99 -32.25 -4.43
C VAL A 105 -11.80 -32.02 -5.36
N VAL A 106 -11.88 -32.44 -6.62
CA VAL A 106 -10.82 -32.25 -7.61
C VAL A 106 -10.58 -30.75 -7.89
N ALA A 107 -11.65 -29.96 -7.98
CA ALA A 107 -11.52 -28.50 -8.11
C ALA A 107 -10.96 -27.86 -6.83
N LEU A 108 -11.30 -28.38 -5.65
CA LEU A 108 -10.78 -27.87 -4.38
C LEU A 108 -9.26 -28.10 -4.26
N ASP A 109 -8.78 -29.28 -4.68
CA ASP A 109 -7.35 -29.57 -4.73
C ASP A 109 -6.63 -28.61 -5.70
N GLY A 110 -7.17 -28.41 -6.90
CA GLY A 110 -6.64 -27.44 -7.86
C GLY A 110 -6.53 -26.02 -7.29
N VAL A 111 -7.58 -25.52 -6.63
CA VAL A 111 -7.58 -24.21 -5.96
C VAL A 111 -6.53 -24.16 -4.84
N GLY A 112 -6.37 -25.24 -4.06
CA GLY A 112 -5.33 -25.35 -3.04
C GLY A 112 -3.91 -25.26 -3.63
N GLN A 113 -3.68 -25.86 -4.79
CA GLN A 113 -2.39 -25.76 -5.51
C GLN A 113 -2.11 -24.32 -5.96
N VAL A 114 -3.14 -23.57 -6.39
CA VAL A 114 -3.01 -22.14 -6.73
C VAL A 114 -2.58 -21.32 -5.52
N PHE A 115 -3.20 -21.53 -4.35
CA PHE A 115 -2.79 -20.84 -3.12
C PHE A 115 -1.35 -21.16 -2.73
N ALA A 116 -0.97 -22.43 -2.83
CA ALA A 116 0.41 -22.84 -2.57
C ALA A 116 1.40 -22.14 -3.52
N ALA A 117 1.05 -22.01 -4.81
CA ALA A 117 1.88 -21.28 -5.78
C ALA A 117 2.01 -19.79 -5.43
N MET A 118 0.91 -19.11 -5.09
CA MET A 118 0.92 -17.70 -4.68
C MET A 118 1.77 -17.46 -3.43
N VAL A 119 1.66 -18.34 -2.43
CA VAL A 119 2.47 -18.26 -1.21
C VAL A 119 3.94 -18.50 -1.52
N ARG A 120 4.28 -19.46 -2.40
CA ARG A 120 5.67 -19.68 -2.85
C ARG A 120 6.24 -18.47 -3.60
N ALA A 121 5.42 -17.77 -4.38
CA ALA A 121 5.82 -16.57 -5.13
C ALA A 121 5.86 -15.30 -4.26
N SER A 122 5.19 -15.29 -3.11
CA SER A 122 5.10 -14.14 -2.21
C SER A 122 6.48 -13.66 -1.78
N GLY A 123 6.74 -12.36 -1.98
CA GLY A 123 8.04 -11.76 -1.70
C GLY A 123 9.18 -12.22 -2.61
N ARG A 124 8.91 -12.94 -3.72
CA ARG A 124 9.90 -13.34 -4.74
C ARG A 124 9.74 -12.57 -6.04
N VAL A 125 8.51 -12.46 -6.52
CA VAL A 125 8.14 -11.61 -7.66
C VAL A 125 6.89 -10.80 -7.29
N PRO A 126 6.70 -9.61 -7.89
CA PRO A 126 5.47 -8.85 -7.67
C PRO A 126 4.25 -9.62 -8.16
N GLN A 127 3.25 -9.78 -7.30
CA GLN A 127 1.96 -10.40 -7.64
C GLN A 127 0.87 -9.34 -7.61
N ILE A 128 0.21 -9.12 -8.75
CA ILE A 128 -0.83 -8.10 -8.92
C ILE A 128 -2.13 -8.80 -9.32
N SER A 129 -3.19 -8.59 -8.56
CA SER A 129 -4.53 -9.11 -8.89
C SER A 129 -5.44 -7.98 -9.34
N VAL A 130 -6.08 -8.15 -10.50
CA VAL A 130 -7.08 -7.23 -11.04
C VAL A 130 -8.43 -7.94 -11.05
N VAL A 131 -9.37 -7.47 -10.24
CA VAL A 131 -10.71 -8.05 -10.10
C VAL A 131 -11.69 -7.27 -10.98
N LEU A 132 -12.15 -7.93 -12.05
CA LEU A 132 -12.93 -7.38 -13.16
C LEU A 132 -14.34 -8.01 -13.23
N GLY A 133 -14.82 -8.53 -12.12
CA GLY A 133 -16.10 -9.22 -11.97
C GLY A 133 -16.18 -9.94 -10.62
N PRO A 134 -17.15 -10.85 -10.42
CA PRO A 134 -17.18 -11.69 -9.23
C PRO A 134 -15.90 -12.52 -9.04
N ALA A 135 -15.43 -12.61 -7.81
CA ALA A 135 -14.34 -13.45 -7.35
C ALA A 135 -14.80 -14.08 -6.02
N ALA A 136 -15.40 -15.27 -6.12
CA ALA A 136 -16.09 -15.92 -5.02
C ALA A 136 -15.32 -17.12 -4.44
N GLY A 137 -15.44 -17.34 -3.13
CA GLY A 137 -14.88 -18.51 -2.45
C GLY A 137 -13.37 -18.64 -2.68
N GLY A 138 -12.95 -19.70 -3.38
CA GLY A 138 -11.54 -19.92 -3.74
C GLY A 138 -10.91 -18.74 -4.49
N ALA A 139 -11.66 -18.14 -5.42
CA ALA A 139 -11.21 -16.97 -6.17
C ALA A 139 -11.17 -15.68 -5.35
N ALA A 140 -11.77 -15.65 -4.14
CA ALA A 140 -11.67 -14.50 -3.24
C ALA A 140 -10.32 -14.47 -2.50
N TYR A 141 -9.81 -15.64 -2.10
CA TYR A 141 -8.52 -15.76 -1.41
C TYR A 141 -7.33 -15.55 -2.35
N GLY A 142 -7.48 -15.87 -3.65
CA GLY A 142 -6.43 -15.64 -4.64
C GLY A 142 -5.89 -14.20 -4.61
N PRO A 143 -6.73 -13.19 -4.90
CA PRO A 143 -6.35 -11.78 -4.78
C PRO A 143 -5.82 -11.40 -3.40
N ALA A 144 -6.43 -11.89 -2.32
CA ALA A 144 -6.02 -11.55 -0.96
C ALA A 144 -4.60 -12.01 -0.61
N LEU A 145 -4.08 -13.05 -1.28
CA LEU A 145 -2.71 -13.56 -1.10
C LEU A 145 -1.65 -12.79 -1.93
N THR A 146 -2.07 -11.95 -2.87
CA THR A 146 -1.16 -11.17 -3.74
C THR A 146 -0.76 -9.83 -3.13
N ASP A 147 0.28 -9.19 -3.66
CA ASP A 147 0.86 -7.96 -3.09
C ASP A 147 -0.08 -6.77 -3.26
N VAL A 148 -0.61 -6.58 -4.48
CA VAL A 148 -1.52 -5.46 -4.81
C VAL A 148 -2.80 -5.99 -5.44
N VAL A 149 -3.94 -5.54 -4.90
CA VAL A 149 -5.28 -5.85 -5.39
C VAL A 149 -5.94 -4.60 -5.95
N ILE A 150 -6.25 -4.65 -7.23
CA ILE A 150 -6.95 -3.61 -8.00
C ILE A 150 -8.35 -4.14 -8.29
N MET A 151 -9.37 -3.32 -8.06
CA MET A 151 -10.75 -3.71 -8.32
C MET A 151 -11.46 -2.64 -9.14
N SER A 152 -12.06 -3.06 -10.24
CA SER A 152 -12.92 -2.20 -11.04
C SER A 152 -14.30 -2.03 -10.40
N ASP A 153 -15.13 -1.14 -10.95
CA ASP A 153 -16.48 -0.92 -10.46
C ASP A 153 -17.38 -2.17 -10.56
N THR A 154 -17.06 -3.08 -11.48
CA THR A 154 -17.77 -4.37 -11.65
C THR A 154 -17.22 -5.47 -10.75
N GLY A 155 -16.03 -5.29 -10.18
CA GLY A 155 -15.34 -6.27 -9.34
C GLY A 155 -16.05 -6.56 -8.02
N ARG A 156 -16.16 -7.84 -7.64
CA ARG A 156 -16.73 -8.26 -6.36
C ARG A 156 -15.85 -9.32 -5.71
N ILE A 157 -15.53 -9.19 -4.43
CA ILE A 157 -14.78 -10.20 -3.67
C ILE A 157 -15.64 -10.65 -2.49
N PHE A 158 -15.89 -11.95 -2.35
CA PHE A 158 -16.56 -12.48 -1.17
C PHE A 158 -16.29 -13.96 -0.99
N VAL A 159 -16.15 -14.40 0.26
CA VAL A 159 -16.00 -15.84 0.56
C VAL A 159 -17.29 -16.58 0.24
N THR A 160 -18.43 -15.98 0.59
CA THR A 160 -19.75 -16.59 0.42
C THR A 160 -20.68 -15.59 -0.26
N GLY A 161 -21.45 -16.05 -1.26
CA GLY A 161 -22.36 -15.20 -2.02
C GLY A 161 -23.54 -14.68 -1.18
N PRO A 162 -24.21 -13.59 -1.61
CA PRO A 162 -25.29 -12.96 -0.85
C PRO A 162 -26.49 -13.87 -0.53
N GLU A 163 -26.82 -14.81 -1.43
CA GLU A 163 -27.92 -15.76 -1.21
C GLU A 163 -27.66 -16.69 -0.02
N VAL A 164 -26.40 -17.13 0.14
CA VAL A 164 -26.01 -17.98 1.26
C VAL A 164 -25.94 -17.18 2.55
N VAL A 165 -25.49 -15.93 2.50
CA VAL A 165 -25.55 -15.02 3.66
C VAL A 165 -27.00 -14.90 4.12
N ARG A 166 -27.93 -14.63 3.20
CA ARG A 166 -29.36 -14.53 3.51
C ARG A 166 -29.93 -15.80 4.11
N SER A 167 -29.59 -16.97 3.56
CA SER A 167 -30.15 -18.24 4.05
C SER A 167 -29.63 -18.64 5.43
N VAL A 168 -28.39 -18.26 5.77
CA VAL A 168 -27.74 -18.62 7.04
C VAL A 168 -28.00 -17.59 8.15
N THR A 169 -27.89 -16.29 7.84
CA THR A 169 -27.97 -15.23 8.85
C THR A 169 -29.28 -14.45 8.82
N GLY A 170 -30.07 -14.59 7.75
CA GLY A 170 -31.25 -13.76 7.50
C GLY A 170 -30.93 -12.36 6.95
N GLU A 171 -29.66 -11.99 6.83
CA GLU A 171 -29.25 -10.66 6.35
C GLU A 171 -29.51 -10.50 4.85
N GLN A 172 -30.21 -9.44 4.47
CA GLN A 172 -30.46 -9.10 3.07
C GLN A 172 -29.42 -8.09 2.58
N VAL A 173 -28.54 -8.55 1.70
CA VAL A 173 -27.45 -7.76 1.12
C VAL A 173 -27.30 -8.11 -0.35
N ASP A 174 -26.87 -7.17 -1.19
CA ASP A 174 -26.52 -7.42 -2.59
C ASP A 174 -24.99 -7.62 -2.74
N MET A 175 -24.52 -8.02 -3.93
CA MET A 175 -23.09 -8.24 -4.16
C MET A 175 -22.25 -6.97 -3.95
N ALA A 176 -22.78 -5.80 -4.33
CA ALA A 176 -22.02 -4.54 -4.27
C ALA A 176 -21.80 -4.09 -2.82
N ARG A 177 -22.82 -4.22 -1.97
CA ARG A 177 -22.77 -3.91 -0.55
C ARG A 177 -22.02 -4.97 0.25
N LEU A 178 -22.06 -6.23 -0.19
CA LEU A 178 -21.32 -7.32 0.47
C LEU A 178 -19.82 -7.24 0.19
N GLY A 179 -19.43 -7.07 -1.08
CA GLY A 179 -18.06 -7.27 -1.53
C GLY A 179 -17.63 -6.38 -2.69
N GLY A 180 -18.25 -5.22 -2.88
CA GLY A 180 -17.89 -4.27 -3.93
C GLY A 180 -16.79 -3.27 -3.55
N PRO A 181 -16.54 -2.27 -4.42
CA PRO A 181 -15.51 -1.24 -4.23
C PRO A 181 -15.62 -0.42 -2.94
N GLU A 182 -16.83 -0.11 -2.49
CA GLU A 182 -17.04 0.65 -1.24
C GLU A 182 -16.57 -0.13 -0.01
N PRO A 183 -17.09 -1.35 0.29
CA PRO A 183 -16.71 -2.06 1.50
C PRO A 183 -15.25 -2.48 1.49
N HIS A 184 -14.68 -2.90 0.36
CA HIS A 184 -13.27 -3.29 0.29
C HIS A 184 -12.28 -2.13 0.23
N GLY A 185 -12.67 -1.00 -0.37
CA GLY A 185 -11.83 0.18 -0.44
C GLY A 185 -11.83 1.01 0.85
N ARG A 186 -12.88 0.93 1.68
CA ARG A 186 -13.04 1.77 2.88
C ARG A 186 -13.04 1.04 4.21
N ARG A 187 -13.49 -0.23 4.25
CA ARG A 187 -13.74 -0.93 5.52
C ARG A 187 -12.77 -2.06 5.75
N SER A 188 -12.77 -3.06 4.88
CA SER A 188 -12.00 -4.30 5.10
C SER A 188 -10.53 -4.18 4.73
N GLY A 189 -10.14 -3.24 3.88
CA GLY A 189 -8.75 -3.07 3.47
C GLY A 189 -8.22 -4.16 2.52
N VAL A 190 -9.08 -5.03 1.98
CA VAL A 190 -8.67 -6.08 1.03
C VAL A 190 -8.17 -5.47 -0.29
N VAL A 191 -8.78 -4.38 -0.73
CA VAL A 191 -8.51 -3.76 -2.03
C VAL A 191 -7.64 -2.52 -1.86
N HIS A 192 -6.55 -2.50 -2.63
CA HIS A 192 -5.53 -1.44 -2.59
C HIS A 192 -5.94 -0.28 -3.50
N ILE A 193 -6.48 -0.58 -4.68
CA ILE A 193 -6.89 0.42 -5.67
C ILE A 193 -8.31 0.12 -6.14
N THR A 194 -9.19 1.12 -6.12
CA THR A 194 -10.54 1.05 -6.70
C THR A 194 -10.60 1.94 -7.92
N THR A 195 -11.12 1.45 -9.03
CA THR A 195 -11.26 2.21 -10.28
C THR A 195 -12.73 2.27 -10.74
N LYS A 196 -13.02 3.20 -11.65
CA LYS A 196 -14.36 3.45 -12.17
C LYS A 196 -14.81 2.45 -13.24
N ASP A 197 -13.87 1.77 -13.88
CA ASP A 197 -14.11 0.82 -14.97
C ASP A 197 -12.91 -0.14 -15.12
N ASP A 198 -13.12 -1.19 -15.93
CA ASP A 198 -12.16 -2.26 -16.21
C ASP A 198 -10.93 -1.73 -16.95
N ALA A 199 -11.10 -0.78 -17.89
CA ALA A 199 -9.99 -0.19 -18.65
C ALA A 199 -9.01 0.54 -17.72
N THR A 200 -9.53 1.40 -16.83
CA THR A 200 -8.73 2.10 -15.83
C THR A 200 -8.09 1.11 -14.84
N ALA A 201 -8.74 -0.03 -14.55
CA ALA A 201 -8.15 -1.07 -13.70
C ALA A 201 -6.91 -1.71 -14.35
N LEU A 202 -6.98 -2.01 -15.64
CA LEU A 202 -5.85 -2.53 -16.42
C LEU A 202 -4.72 -1.51 -16.53
N GLU A 203 -5.03 -0.23 -16.78
CA GLU A 203 -4.04 0.85 -16.76
C GLU A 203 -3.30 0.93 -15.42
N LYS A 204 -4.04 0.87 -14.30
CA LYS A 204 -3.41 0.87 -12.97
C LYS A 204 -2.58 -0.39 -12.72
N ALA A 205 -2.97 -1.54 -13.27
CA ALA A 205 -2.17 -2.75 -13.19
C ALA A 205 -0.85 -2.58 -13.97
N ARG A 206 -0.90 -1.91 -15.12
CA ARG A 206 0.28 -1.57 -15.92
C ARG A 206 1.22 -0.65 -15.15
N ASP A 207 0.72 0.43 -14.56
CA ASP A 207 1.52 1.36 -13.74
C ASP A 207 2.27 0.63 -12.62
N VAL A 208 1.57 -0.24 -11.87
CA VAL A 208 2.15 -0.98 -10.73
C VAL A 208 3.15 -2.04 -11.19
N ALA A 209 2.85 -2.75 -12.27
CA ALA A 209 3.76 -3.76 -12.84
C ALA A 209 5.06 -3.11 -13.33
N ALA A 210 4.98 -1.96 -14.00
CA ALA A 210 6.14 -1.21 -14.45
C ALA A 210 6.98 -0.68 -13.27
N LEU A 211 6.35 -0.11 -12.24
CA LEU A 211 7.05 0.39 -11.04
C LEU A 211 7.81 -0.73 -10.31
N LEU A 212 7.20 -1.90 -10.14
CA LEU A 212 7.79 -3.00 -9.35
C LEU A 212 8.73 -3.89 -10.18
N GLY A 213 8.47 -4.04 -11.49
CA GLY A 213 9.28 -4.84 -12.40
C GLY A 213 10.49 -4.09 -12.96
N SER A 214 10.42 -2.76 -13.11
CA SER A 214 11.50 -1.91 -13.61
C SER A 214 11.78 -0.74 -12.66
N GLN A 215 12.50 -1.07 -11.58
CA GLN A 215 12.72 -0.16 -10.45
C GLN A 215 13.74 0.95 -10.68
N GLY A 216 14.55 0.89 -11.74
CA GLY A 216 15.60 1.89 -11.98
C GLY A 216 16.69 1.93 -10.90
N ARG A 217 17.44 3.03 -10.85
CA ARG A 217 18.51 3.28 -9.87
C ARG A 217 18.40 4.69 -9.35
N ILE A 218 18.88 4.91 -8.13
CA ILE A 218 18.88 6.23 -7.50
C ILE A 218 20.02 7.05 -8.10
N SER A 219 19.72 8.26 -8.54
CA SER A 219 20.66 9.21 -9.12
C SER A 219 20.56 10.54 -8.37
N PRO A 220 21.47 10.85 -7.42
CA PRO A 220 21.38 12.10 -6.65
C PRO A 220 21.36 13.38 -7.50
N SER A 221 21.94 13.37 -8.70
CA SER A 221 21.86 14.51 -9.64
C SER A 221 20.45 14.78 -10.14
N ASP A 222 19.56 13.80 -10.09
CA ASP A 222 18.17 13.90 -10.57
C ASP A 222 17.25 14.41 -9.45
N ALA A 223 17.75 14.49 -8.21
CA ALA A 223 17.08 15.18 -7.11
C ALA A 223 17.31 16.70 -7.26
N ALA A 224 16.42 17.36 -7.99
CA ALA A 224 16.44 18.82 -8.10
C ALA A 224 16.25 19.50 -6.73
N ASP A 225 17.08 20.50 -6.45
CA ASP A 225 16.99 21.42 -5.32
C ASP A 225 16.72 22.86 -5.81
N GLY A 226 16.25 23.72 -4.91
CA GLY A 226 16.16 25.17 -5.13
C GLY A 226 14.74 25.76 -5.01
N GLU A 227 14.61 27.05 -5.36
CA GLU A 227 13.32 27.76 -5.35
C GLU A 227 12.28 27.01 -6.21
N GLY A 228 11.19 26.57 -5.57
CA GLY A 228 10.12 25.77 -6.21
C GLY A 228 9.99 24.32 -5.72
N HIS A 229 10.97 23.80 -4.95
CA HIS A 229 10.94 22.45 -4.37
C HIS A 229 10.86 22.42 -2.84
N ASP A 230 10.58 23.56 -2.21
CA ASP A 230 10.32 23.64 -0.77
C ASP A 230 9.00 22.95 -0.40
N LEU A 231 9.12 21.76 0.19
CA LEU A 231 7.98 20.97 0.65
C LEU A 231 7.24 21.63 1.83
N ALA A 232 7.91 22.47 2.63
CA ALA A 232 7.28 23.16 3.75
C ALA A 232 6.30 24.25 3.28
N ALA A 233 6.48 24.80 2.08
CA ALA A 233 5.53 25.76 1.50
C ALA A 233 4.13 25.16 1.25
N LEU A 234 4.02 23.83 1.20
CA LEU A 234 2.75 23.10 1.07
C LEU A 234 2.08 22.83 2.43
N MET A 235 2.72 23.24 3.53
CA MET A 235 2.27 23.02 4.89
C MET A 235 1.84 24.34 5.54
N PRO A 236 0.89 24.31 6.50
CA PRO A 236 0.48 25.53 7.20
C PRO A 236 1.61 26.04 8.09
N ALA A 237 1.76 27.37 8.14
CA ALA A 237 2.73 28.02 9.03
C ALA A 237 2.47 27.70 10.53
N GLU A 238 1.20 27.52 10.91
CA GLU A 238 0.81 27.13 12.26
C GLU A 238 0.92 25.62 12.49
N ALA A 239 1.79 25.19 13.40
CA ALA A 239 2.03 23.77 13.73
C ALA A 239 0.80 23.04 14.34
N ALA A 240 -0.20 23.78 14.84
CA ALA A 240 -1.44 23.20 15.35
C ALA A 240 -2.43 22.86 14.23
N ARG A 241 -2.32 23.51 13.06
CA ARG A 241 -3.27 23.35 11.97
C ARG A 241 -3.01 22.02 11.24
N ALA A 242 -4.09 21.27 11.02
CA ALA A 242 -4.06 20.05 10.21
C ALA A 242 -3.95 20.38 8.72
N TYR A 243 -3.33 19.49 7.94
CA TYR A 243 -3.13 19.62 6.50
C TYR A 243 -3.14 18.26 5.81
N ASP A 244 -3.41 18.25 4.51
CA ASP A 244 -3.32 17.03 3.71
C ASP A 244 -1.85 16.79 3.31
N VAL A 245 -1.31 15.61 3.62
CA VAL A 245 0.07 15.26 3.27
C VAL A 245 0.24 14.88 1.80
N LYS A 246 -0.85 14.58 1.08
CA LYS A 246 -0.79 14.11 -0.31
C LYS A 246 -0.09 15.08 -1.28
N PRO A 247 -0.32 16.42 -1.22
CA PRO A 247 0.45 17.37 -2.02
C PRO A 247 1.96 17.31 -1.74
N VAL A 248 2.36 17.12 -0.48
CA VAL A 248 3.78 16.97 -0.08
C VAL A 248 4.38 15.71 -0.70
N VAL A 249 3.68 14.57 -0.60
CA VAL A 249 4.10 13.30 -1.22
C VAL A 249 4.20 13.43 -2.74
N LYS A 250 3.27 14.14 -3.38
CA LYS A 250 3.29 14.38 -4.83
C LYS A 250 4.49 15.23 -5.25
N ALA A 251 4.83 16.27 -4.50
CA ALA A 251 5.97 17.13 -4.77
C ALA A 251 7.33 16.46 -4.45
N LEU A 252 7.32 15.50 -3.52
CA LEU A 252 8.49 14.68 -3.19
C LEU A 252 8.88 13.73 -4.32
N LEU A 253 7.93 13.19 -5.08
CA LEU A 253 8.19 12.24 -6.17
C LEU A 253 8.57 12.95 -7.48
N ASP A 254 9.17 12.24 -8.42
CA ASP A 254 9.55 12.77 -9.75
C ASP A 254 8.33 13.02 -10.63
N ALA A 255 7.28 12.22 -10.42
CA ALA A 255 5.99 12.29 -11.09
C ALA A 255 4.90 11.79 -10.12
N PRO A 256 3.60 12.03 -10.40
CA PRO A 256 2.53 11.51 -9.57
C PRO A 256 2.63 9.98 -9.40
N GLY A 257 2.77 9.53 -8.15
CA GLY A 257 2.82 8.11 -7.80
C GLY A 257 1.44 7.43 -7.75
N VAL A 258 1.45 6.14 -7.44
CA VAL A 258 0.28 5.29 -7.22
C VAL A 258 0.02 5.15 -5.72
N GLU A 259 -1.00 5.83 -5.21
CA GLU A 259 -1.42 5.71 -3.80
C GLU A 259 -2.20 4.40 -3.58
N LEU A 260 -1.73 3.58 -2.64
CA LEU A 260 -2.38 2.35 -2.21
C LEU A 260 -3.27 2.62 -0.99
N HIS A 261 -4.43 1.95 -0.94
CA HIS A 261 -5.45 2.09 0.10
C HIS A 261 -5.86 3.55 0.36
N ALA A 262 -6.05 4.35 -0.69
CA ALA A 262 -6.35 5.77 -0.57
C ALA A 262 -7.59 6.11 0.29
N LYS A 263 -8.52 5.16 0.41
CA LYS A 263 -9.79 5.30 1.16
C LYS A 263 -9.84 4.49 2.47
N TRP A 264 -8.83 3.65 2.77
CA TRP A 264 -8.75 2.83 3.98
C TRP A 264 -7.60 3.32 4.87
N ALA A 265 -7.88 3.50 6.16
CA ALA A 265 -6.97 4.12 7.14
C ALA A 265 -6.27 5.39 6.57
N PRO A 266 -7.04 6.44 6.22
CA PRO A 266 -6.54 7.60 5.47
C PRO A 266 -5.65 8.55 6.31
N ASN A 267 -5.49 8.27 7.60
CA ASN A 267 -4.54 8.86 8.55
C ASN A 267 -3.08 8.48 8.26
N VAL A 268 -2.84 7.45 7.44
CA VAL A 268 -1.52 7.16 6.86
C VAL A 268 -1.65 6.98 5.34
N VAL A 269 -0.79 7.64 4.59
CA VAL A 269 -0.67 7.53 3.13
C VAL A 269 0.47 6.58 2.80
N THR A 270 0.23 5.69 1.82
CA THR A 270 1.21 4.74 1.29
C THR A 270 1.22 4.84 -0.23
N THR A 271 2.35 5.19 -0.83
CA THR A 271 2.44 5.50 -2.26
C THR A 271 3.66 4.84 -2.88
N LEU A 272 3.49 4.18 -4.03
CA LEU A 272 4.62 3.78 -4.89
C LEU A 272 4.88 4.87 -5.92
N GLY A 273 6.13 5.21 -6.18
CA GLY A 273 6.46 6.20 -7.21
C GLY A 273 7.94 6.22 -7.54
N ARG A 274 8.34 7.08 -8.47
CA ARG A 274 9.76 7.32 -8.79
C ARG A 274 10.29 8.49 -7.99
N PHE A 275 11.49 8.34 -7.45
CA PHE A 275 12.25 9.35 -6.75
C PHE A 275 13.70 9.28 -7.20
N ALA A 276 14.20 10.37 -7.80
CA ALA A 276 15.53 10.45 -8.38
C ALA A 276 15.85 9.22 -9.27
N GLY A 277 14.89 8.86 -10.13
CA GLY A 277 15.02 7.76 -11.10
C GLY A 277 14.72 6.35 -10.57
N ARG A 278 14.58 6.15 -9.25
CA ARG A 278 14.30 4.84 -8.64
C ARG A 278 12.87 4.71 -8.13
N THR A 279 12.26 3.54 -8.26
CA THR A 279 11.02 3.21 -7.54
C THR A 279 11.28 3.23 -6.04
N VAL A 280 10.45 3.97 -5.31
CA VAL A 280 10.42 4.06 -3.85
C VAL A 280 9.00 3.87 -3.32
N GLY A 281 8.92 3.37 -2.09
CA GLY A 281 7.71 3.39 -1.29
C GLY A 281 7.72 4.61 -0.36
N VAL A 282 6.66 5.40 -0.38
CA VAL A 282 6.50 6.54 0.54
C VAL A 282 5.44 6.21 1.57
N ILE A 283 5.77 6.40 2.84
CA ILE A 283 4.83 6.30 3.96
C ILE A 283 4.76 7.67 4.62
N ALA A 284 3.56 8.21 4.81
CA ALA A 284 3.39 9.52 5.40
C ALA A 284 2.18 9.59 6.33
N ASN A 285 2.34 10.15 7.53
CA ASN A 285 1.18 10.49 8.36
C ASN A 285 0.38 11.60 7.68
N ASN A 286 -0.96 11.54 7.78
CA ASN A 286 -1.86 12.54 7.20
C ASN A 286 -2.60 13.32 8.31
N PRO A 287 -2.08 14.50 8.73
CA PRO A 287 -2.67 15.28 9.82
C PRO A 287 -4.15 15.66 9.62
N LEU A 288 -4.64 15.77 8.38
CA LEU A 288 -6.05 16.04 8.07
C LEU A 288 -7.01 14.91 8.51
N ARG A 289 -6.48 13.72 8.81
CA ARG A 289 -7.26 12.53 9.16
C ARG A 289 -6.79 12.03 10.52
N LEU A 290 -7.68 12.09 11.51
CA LEU A 290 -7.39 11.69 12.90
C LEU A 290 -6.15 12.38 13.49
N GLY A 291 -5.82 13.59 13.03
CA GLY A 291 -4.62 14.32 13.49
C GLY A 291 -3.30 13.68 13.07
N GLY A 292 -3.30 12.71 12.15
CA GLY A 292 -2.11 11.94 11.78
C GLY A 292 -1.77 10.81 12.76
N CYS A 293 -2.60 10.57 13.78
CA CYS A 293 -2.41 9.48 14.74
C CYS A 293 -2.33 8.12 14.06
N LEU A 294 -1.53 7.22 14.62
CA LEU A 294 -1.60 5.79 14.29
C LEU A 294 -2.78 5.13 15.02
N ASP A 295 -3.38 4.16 14.38
CA ASP A 295 -4.47 3.33 14.91
C ASP A 295 -4.28 1.89 14.43
N ALA A 296 -5.13 0.97 14.86
CA ALA A 296 -4.95 -0.45 14.54
C ALA A 296 -4.93 -0.72 13.02
N SER A 297 -5.77 -0.03 12.25
CA SER A 297 -5.88 -0.21 10.80
C SER A 297 -4.74 0.46 10.03
N SER A 298 -4.32 1.67 10.40
CA SER A 298 -3.16 2.34 9.77
C SER A 298 -1.85 1.62 10.06
N ALA A 299 -1.71 1.01 11.24
CA ALA A 299 -0.55 0.19 11.55
C ALA A 299 -0.46 -1.05 10.66
N GLU A 300 -1.57 -1.76 10.42
CA GLU A 300 -1.62 -2.90 9.49
C GLU A 300 -1.37 -2.49 8.05
N LYS A 301 -2.01 -1.40 7.60
CA LYS A 301 -1.79 -0.79 6.29
C LYS A 301 -0.32 -0.51 6.04
N ALA A 302 0.32 0.22 6.96
CA ALA A 302 1.72 0.59 6.84
C ALA A 302 2.63 -0.63 6.97
N ALA A 303 2.35 -1.55 7.90
CA ALA A 303 3.16 -2.75 8.10
C ALA A 303 3.23 -3.60 6.82
N ARG A 304 2.07 -3.88 6.19
CA ARG A 304 2.04 -4.68 4.97
C ARG A 304 2.75 -3.98 3.81
N PHE A 305 2.61 -2.66 3.71
CA PHE A 305 3.33 -1.87 2.70
C PHE A 305 4.85 -1.90 2.90
N VAL A 306 5.33 -1.76 4.14
CA VAL A 306 6.76 -1.90 4.47
C VAL A 306 7.28 -3.27 4.07
N ARG A 307 6.59 -4.34 4.46
CA ARG A 307 7.00 -5.72 4.13
C ARG A 307 6.99 -5.99 2.63
N MET A 308 6.01 -5.46 1.90
CA MET A 308 5.98 -5.54 0.44
C MET A 308 7.20 -4.86 -0.18
N CYS A 309 7.49 -3.62 0.24
CA CYS A 309 8.63 -2.88 -0.28
C CYS A 309 9.95 -3.58 0.04
N ASP A 310 10.12 -4.04 1.28
CA ASP A 310 11.32 -4.75 1.70
C ASP A 310 11.51 -6.07 0.94
N ALA A 311 10.46 -6.88 0.87
CA ALA A 311 10.47 -8.16 0.17
C ALA A 311 10.63 -8.01 -1.35
N LEU A 312 10.42 -6.83 -1.94
CA LEU A 312 10.60 -6.56 -3.37
C LEU A 312 11.82 -5.66 -3.68
N GLY A 313 12.60 -5.28 -2.66
CA GLY A 313 13.83 -4.49 -2.84
C GLY A 313 13.59 -3.00 -3.14
N VAL A 314 12.41 -2.49 -2.79
CA VAL A 314 11.98 -1.10 -2.98
C VAL A 314 12.38 -0.28 -1.74
N PRO A 315 13.26 0.74 -1.86
CA PRO A 315 13.61 1.61 -0.76
C PRO A 315 12.41 2.41 -0.24
N LEU A 316 12.50 2.86 1.02
CA LEU A 316 11.41 3.57 1.70
C LEU A 316 11.78 5.01 2.05
N ILE A 317 10.83 5.91 1.87
CA ILE A 317 10.87 7.28 2.42
C ILE A 317 9.71 7.44 3.39
N VAL A 318 10.01 7.83 4.63
CA VAL A 318 9.04 7.90 5.72
C VAL A 318 8.91 9.36 6.18
N LEU A 319 7.76 9.99 5.91
CA LEU A 319 7.46 11.36 6.33
C LEU A 319 6.66 11.35 7.64
N VAL A 320 7.21 11.97 8.68
CA VAL A 320 6.69 11.84 10.06
C VAL A 320 6.09 13.17 10.54
N ASP A 321 4.77 13.17 10.72
CA ASP A 321 4.02 14.15 11.51
C ASP A 321 2.93 13.41 12.31
N VAL A 322 3.37 12.78 13.41
CA VAL A 322 2.57 11.88 14.22
C VAL A 322 2.54 12.31 15.69
N PRO A 323 1.35 12.61 16.25
CA PRO A 323 1.22 12.99 17.65
C PRO A 323 1.14 11.79 18.60
N GLY A 324 1.06 10.56 18.09
CA GLY A 324 0.96 9.34 18.89
C GLY A 324 0.04 8.29 18.25
N TYR A 325 -0.28 7.25 19.03
CA TYR A 325 -1.40 6.36 18.73
C TYR A 325 -2.71 6.99 19.21
N LEU A 326 -3.80 6.74 18.48
CA LEU A 326 -5.13 7.20 18.82
C LEU A 326 -5.59 6.54 20.14
N PRO A 327 -5.89 7.31 21.19
CA PRO A 327 -6.39 6.75 22.43
C PRO A 327 -7.87 6.37 22.32
N GLY A 328 -8.28 5.32 23.04
CA GLY A 328 -9.70 5.00 23.23
C GLY A 328 -9.96 3.52 23.49
N LEU A 329 -11.04 3.23 24.22
CA LEU A 329 -11.45 1.86 24.56
C LEU A 329 -11.63 0.98 23.33
N GLY A 330 -12.21 1.54 22.25
CA GLY A 330 -12.38 0.83 20.98
C GLY A 330 -11.05 0.39 20.37
N GLN A 331 -10.00 1.23 20.44
CA GLN A 331 -8.67 0.86 19.93
C GLN A 331 -8.06 -0.30 20.72
N GLU A 332 -8.22 -0.30 22.04
CA GLU A 332 -7.74 -1.39 22.89
C GLU A 332 -8.44 -2.72 22.56
N TRP A 333 -9.78 -2.70 22.42
CA TRP A 333 -10.57 -3.89 22.07
C TRP A 333 -10.38 -4.36 20.64
N ASP A 334 -10.16 -3.43 19.71
CA ASP A 334 -9.78 -3.72 18.32
C ASP A 334 -8.36 -4.29 18.21
N GLY A 335 -7.62 -4.36 19.33
CA GLY A 335 -6.31 -4.98 19.44
C GLY A 335 -5.17 -4.09 18.96
N VAL A 336 -5.23 -2.77 19.19
CA VAL A 336 -4.20 -1.81 18.76
C VAL A 336 -2.80 -2.19 19.22
N VAL A 337 -2.64 -2.84 20.38
CA VAL A 337 -1.32 -3.30 20.86
C VAL A 337 -0.71 -4.33 19.90
N ARG A 338 -1.42 -5.43 19.60
CA ARG A 338 -0.91 -6.49 18.72
C ARG A 338 -0.89 -6.09 17.25
N ARG A 339 -1.82 -5.23 16.81
CA ARG A 339 -1.91 -4.74 15.43
C ARG A 339 -0.89 -3.62 15.18
N GLY A 340 -0.70 -2.74 16.16
CA GLY A 340 0.35 -1.72 16.20
C GLY A 340 1.75 -2.31 16.16
N ALA A 341 1.99 -3.41 16.88
CA ALA A 341 3.26 -4.14 16.88
C ALA A 341 3.67 -4.65 15.49
N LYS A 342 2.74 -4.86 14.56
CA LYS A 342 3.06 -5.27 13.19
C LYS A 342 3.91 -4.23 12.47
N LEU A 343 3.68 -2.93 12.70
CA LEU A 343 4.46 -1.87 12.09
C LEU A 343 5.88 -1.80 12.66
N LEU A 344 5.99 -1.94 13.99
CA LEU A 344 7.29 -2.07 14.67
C LEU A 344 8.08 -3.25 14.12
N HIS A 345 7.43 -4.41 13.95
CA HIS A 345 8.04 -5.60 13.38
C HIS A 345 8.50 -5.36 11.94
N ALA A 346 7.61 -4.83 11.09
CA ALA A 346 7.89 -4.61 9.67
C ALA A 346 9.10 -3.68 9.46
N PHE A 347 9.22 -2.59 10.22
CA PHE A 347 10.43 -1.78 10.18
C PHE A 347 11.62 -2.49 10.82
N SER A 348 11.48 -3.15 11.97
CA SER A 348 12.63 -3.82 12.61
C SER A 348 13.24 -4.94 11.74
N GLU A 349 12.43 -5.65 10.95
CA GLU A 349 12.90 -6.75 10.08
C GLU A 349 13.43 -6.26 8.72
N ALA A 350 12.94 -5.12 8.22
CA ALA A 350 13.27 -4.68 6.89
C ALA A 350 14.74 -4.24 6.77
N VAL A 351 15.32 -4.53 5.61
CA VAL A 351 16.74 -4.34 5.29
C VAL A 351 16.97 -3.41 4.09
N VAL A 352 15.92 -3.09 3.32
CA VAL A 352 16.00 -2.08 2.26
C VAL A 352 16.44 -0.72 2.82
N PRO A 353 17.18 0.09 2.04
CA PRO A 353 17.47 1.46 2.40
C PRO A 353 16.19 2.23 2.71
N ARG A 354 16.19 2.95 3.84
CA ARG A 354 15.01 3.68 4.31
C ARG A 354 15.39 4.95 5.04
N VAL A 355 14.83 6.05 4.58
CA VAL A 355 15.10 7.38 5.13
C VAL A 355 13.86 7.91 5.81
N THR A 356 14.04 8.44 7.02
CA THR A 356 12.97 9.08 7.79
C THR A 356 13.18 10.58 7.79
N LEU A 357 12.12 11.34 7.53
CA LEU A 357 12.09 12.79 7.65
C LEU A 357 11.02 13.19 8.66
N VAL A 358 11.44 13.76 9.79
CA VAL A 358 10.53 14.37 10.76
C VAL A 358 10.23 15.81 10.32
N THR A 359 9.00 16.06 9.88
CA THR A 359 8.59 17.37 9.35
C THR A 359 8.06 18.28 10.45
N ARG A 360 7.28 17.71 11.39
CA ARG A 360 6.69 18.42 12.54
C ARG A 360 6.73 17.54 13.79
N LYS A 361 5.66 16.82 14.12
CA LYS A 361 5.53 16.12 15.41
C LYS A 361 6.02 14.68 15.29
N ALA A 362 6.77 14.22 16.28
CA ALA A 362 7.14 12.83 16.42
C ALA A 362 7.14 12.45 17.90
N TYR A 363 6.01 11.92 18.37
CA TYR A 363 5.82 11.63 19.79
C TYR A 363 5.76 10.13 20.13
N GLY A 364 6.40 9.78 21.25
CA GLY A 364 6.22 8.53 21.99
C GLY A 364 6.46 7.28 21.15
N GLY A 365 5.62 6.26 21.36
CA GLY A 365 5.70 5.01 20.62
C GLY A 365 5.47 5.16 19.10
N ALA A 366 4.76 6.22 18.68
CA ALA A 366 4.51 6.44 17.26
C ALA A 366 5.75 6.98 16.52
N TYR A 367 6.59 7.80 17.17
CA TYR A 367 7.92 8.14 16.65
C TYR A 367 8.73 6.88 16.35
N ILE A 368 8.72 5.92 17.30
CA ILE A 368 9.45 4.65 17.15
C ILE A 368 8.85 3.85 15.98
N ALA A 369 7.52 3.70 15.96
CA ALA A 369 6.80 2.95 14.92
C ALA A 369 6.95 3.55 13.51
N MET A 370 7.21 4.86 13.39
CA MET A 370 7.46 5.53 12.11
C MET A 370 8.95 5.54 11.73
N ASN A 371 9.60 4.37 11.82
CA ASN A 371 10.97 4.13 11.36
C ASN A 371 12.03 5.01 12.06
N SER A 372 12.11 4.95 13.39
CA SER A 372 13.19 5.62 14.13
C SER A 372 14.56 4.99 13.86
N ARG A 373 15.64 5.71 14.22
CA ARG A 373 17.02 5.19 14.15
C ARG A 373 17.19 3.86 14.88
N SER A 374 16.52 3.69 16.01
CA SER A 374 16.54 2.46 16.82
C SER A 374 15.92 1.24 16.13
N LEU A 375 15.09 1.43 15.09
CA LEU A 375 14.56 0.34 14.26
C LEU A 375 15.43 0.06 13.03
N GLY A 376 16.57 0.73 12.89
CA GLY A 376 17.49 0.54 11.77
C GLY A 376 17.17 1.40 10.55
N ALA A 377 16.66 2.63 10.75
CA ALA A 377 16.61 3.60 9.67
C ALA A 377 18.01 3.90 9.13
N THR A 378 18.16 4.00 7.81
CA THR A 378 19.43 4.28 7.14
C THR A 378 19.91 5.70 7.46
N ALA A 379 18.99 6.66 7.42
CA ALA A 379 19.20 8.04 7.84
C ALA A 379 17.91 8.60 8.42
N VAL A 380 18.05 9.48 9.42
CA VAL A 380 16.94 10.21 10.04
C VAL A 380 17.23 11.70 9.98
N PHE A 381 16.44 12.42 9.19
CA PHE A 381 16.49 13.86 9.07
C PHE A 381 15.35 14.50 9.85
N ALA A 382 15.55 15.74 10.31
CA ALA A 382 14.50 16.56 10.89
C ALA A 382 14.50 17.95 10.28
N TRP A 383 13.34 18.58 10.18
CA TRP A 383 13.26 20.02 9.89
C TRP A 383 13.50 20.87 11.14
N PRO A 384 13.86 22.16 11.02
CA PRO A 384 14.28 23.00 12.15
C PRO A 384 13.22 23.15 13.26
N HIS A 385 11.93 23.08 12.90
CA HIS A 385 10.81 23.21 13.84
C HIS A 385 10.16 21.87 14.18
N ALA A 386 10.80 20.75 13.87
CA ALA A 386 10.31 19.45 14.27
C ALA A 386 10.39 19.30 15.81
N GLU A 387 9.50 18.48 16.35
CA GLU A 387 9.40 18.18 17.77
C GLU A 387 9.51 16.67 17.96
N VAL A 388 10.60 16.23 18.60
CA VAL A 388 10.82 14.84 18.98
C VAL A 388 10.73 14.74 20.50
N ALA A 389 9.75 13.99 21.00
CA ALA A 389 9.51 13.89 22.45
C ALA A 389 8.75 12.60 22.83
N VAL A 390 8.66 12.31 24.13
CA VAL A 390 7.80 11.20 24.63
C VAL A 390 6.32 11.54 24.47
N MET A 391 5.95 12.79 24.71
CA MET A 391 4.61 13.35 24.52
C MET A 391 4.71 14.88 24.46
N GLY A 392 3.65 15.56 24.01
CA GLY A 392 3.62 17.02 23.99
C GLY A 392 3.80 17.64 25.39
N ALA A 393 4.55 18.75 25.48
CA ALA A 393 4.92 19.36 26.75
C ALA A 393 3.71 19.72 27.65
N SER A 394 2.61 20.20 27.05
CA SER A 394 1.36 20.49 27.77
C SER A 394 0.76 19.25 28.45
N ALA A 395 0.78 18.10 27.76
CA ALA A 395 0.31 16.84 28.33
C ALA A 395 1.27 16.34 29.42
N ALA A 396 2.58 16.42 29.19
CA ALA A 396 3.60 16.03 30.17
C ALA A 396 3.47 16.83 31.48
N VAL A 397 3.25 18.13 31.40
CA VAL A 397 3.11 19.01 32.58
C VAL A 397 1.92 18.62 33.45
N ASN A 398 0.79 18.29 32.83
CA ASN A 398 -0.40 17.85 33.55
C ASN A 398 -0.19 16.54 34.33
N ILE A 399 0.75 15.71 33.90
CA ILE A 399 1.11 14.45 34.56
C ILE A 399 2.20 14.68 35.62
N LEU A 400 3.34 15.24 35.21
CA LEU A 400 4.53 15.42 36.05
C LEU A 400 4.29 16.40 37.21
N PHE A 401 3.54 17.48 36.94
CA PHE A 401 3.30 18.55 37.90
C PHE A 401 1.86 18.57 38.43
N ARG A 402 1.12 17.46 38.29
CA ARG A 402 -0.28 17.34 38.74
C ARG A 402 -0.50 17.84 40.17
N LYS A 403 0.35 17.39 41.10
CA LYS A 403 0.28 17.77 42.52
C LYS A 403 0.57 19.26 42.72
N LYS A 404 1.56 19.79 41.99
CA LYS A 404 1.96 21.20 42.08
C LYS A 404 0.86 22.12 41.55
N LEU A 405 0.27 21.79 40.39
CA LEU A 405 -0.85 22.53 39.81
C LEU A 405 -2.09 22.49 40.71
N ALA A 406 -2.39 21.33 41.32
CA ALA A 406 -3.49 21.21 42.27
C ALA A 406 -3.28 22.05 43.54
N ALA A 407 -2.04 22.19 44.00
CA ALA A 407 -1.67 23.03 45.13
C ALA A 407 -1.53 24.53 44.79
N THR A 408 -1.59 24.90 43.51
CA THR A 408 -1.51 26.31 43.06
C THR A 408 -2.89 26.97 43.13
N PRO A 409 -2.99 28.22 43.63
CA PRO A 409 -4.23 29.02 43.59
C PRO A 409 -4.84 29.04 42.19
N VAL A 410 -6.17 29.08 42.11
CA VAL A 410 -6.90 28.93 40.83
C VAL A 410 -6.52 30.04 39.85
N GLU A 411 -6.32 31.24 40.37
CA GLU A 411 -6.00 32.47 39.64
C GLU A 411 -4.59 32.42 39.03
N GLU A 412 -3.66 31.68 39.66
CA GLU A 412 -2.26 31.56 39.24
C GLU A 412 -1.98 30.29 38.43
N ARG A 413 -2.94 29.35 38.40
CA ARG A 413 -2.72 28.01 37.86
C ARG A 413 -2.38 28.01 36.37
N GLU A 414 -3.04 28.83 35.57
CA GLU A 414 -2.76 28.91 34.12
C GLU A 414 -1.39 29.56 33.86
N ALA A 415 -1.03 30.61 34.59
CA ALA A 415 0.30 31.23 34.48
C ALA A 415 1.42 30.25 34.91
N MET A 416 1.21 29.51 36.01
CA MET A 416 2.15 28.47 36.44
C MET A 416 2.24 27.34 35.42
N ARG A 417 1.11 26.91 34.85
CA ARG A 417 1.07 25.88 33.81
C ARG A 417 1.86 26.31 32.57
N ALA A 418 1.65 27.53 32.07
CA ALA A 418 2.39 28.07 30.94
C ALA A 418 3.92 28.06 31.20
N LYS A 419 4.35 28.52 32.39
CA LYS A 419 5.76 28.50 32.79
C LYS A 419 6.35 27.09 32.88
N LEU A 420 5.57 26.13 33.37
CA LEU A 420 6.00 24.73 33.44
C LEU A 420 6.08 24.10 32.04
N ILE A 421 5.22 24.49 31.10
CA ILE A 421 5.27 24.02 29.72
C ILE A 421 6.54 24.50 29.04
N GLU A 422 6.86 25.79 29.13
CA GLU A 422 8.09 26.36 28.59
C GLU A 422 9.33 25.63 29.11
N ARG A 423 9.44 25.48 30.44
CA ARG A 423 10.55 24.76 31.07
C ARG A 423 10.61 23.29 30.65
N GLN A 424 9.47 22.62 30.49
CA GLN A 424 9.42 21.23 30.06
C GLN A 424 9.87 21.08 28.60
N THR A 425 9.51 22.02 27.73
CA THR A 425 9.98 22.07 26.34
C THR A 425 11.49 22.22 26.28
N GLU A 426 12.06 23.14 27.05
CA GLU A 426 13.52 23.32 27.16
C GLU A 426 14.20 22.05 27.69
N SER A 427 13.68 21.47 28.78
CA SER A 427 14.29 20.31 29.44
C SER A 427 14.19 19.03 28.59
N ALA A 428 13.14 18.88 27.79
CA ALA A 428 13.00 17.75 26.88
C ALA A 428 13.99 17.82 25.70
N GLY A 429 14.52 19.01 25.40
CA GLY A 429 15.58 19.26 24.43
C GLY A 429 15.21 19.03 22.95
N GLY A 430 14.08 18.38 22.68
CA GLY A 430 13.49 18.24 21.35
C GLY A 430 14.47 17.67 20.31
N VAL A 431 14.47 18.25 19.13
CA VAL A 431 15.34 17.84 18.02
C VAL A 431 16.83 18.05 18.33
N ASN A 432 17.20 19.12 19.06
CA ASN A 432 18.60 19.34 19.44
C ASN A 432 19.14 18.20 20.30
N ARG A 433 18.34 17.74 21.28
CA ARG A 433 18.71 16.57 22.07
C ARG A 433 18.77 15.31 21.22
N ALA A 434 17.85 15.16 20.26
CA ALA A 434 17.84 14.02 19.34
C ALA A 434 19.10 13.95 18.45
N LEU A 435 19.61 15.11 18.02
CA LEU A 435 20.90 15.24 17.33
C LEU A 435 22.08 14.87 18.26
N GLU A 436 22.12 15.42 19.47
CA GLU A 436 23.21 15.16 20.43
C GLU A 436 23.40 13.68 20.74
N ILE A 437 22.30 12.92 20.81
CA ILE A 437 22.34 11.48 21.10
C ILE A 437 22.41 10.61 19.83
N GLY A 438 22.42 11.22 18.63
CA GLY A 438 22.55 10.52 17.36
C GLY A 438 21.32 9.71 16.91
N VAL A 439 20.12 10.04 17.38
CA VAL A 439 18.87 9.42 16.87
C VAL A 439 18.22 10.20 15.73
N VAL A 440 18.68 11.44 15.52
CA VAL A 440 18.53 12.24 14.29
C VAL A 440 19.95 12.49 13.79
N ASP A 441 20.20 12.24 12.51
CA ASP A 441 21.52 12.40 11.89
C ASP A 441 21.82 13.87 11.57
N GLU A 442 20.81 14.61 11.10
CA GLU A 442 20.97 16.01 10.71
C GLU A 442 19.63 16.76 10.73
N VAL A 443 19.71 18.06 11.05
CA VAL A 443 18.63 19.01 10.83
C VAL A 443 18.85 19.72 9.49
N ILE A 444 17.92 19.53 8.56
CA ILE A 444 18.04 20.01 7.19
C ILE A 444 17.01 21.11 6.90
N ALA A 445 17.33 22.03 5.99
CA ALA A 445 16.33 22.97 5.50
C ALA A 445 15.28 22.23 4.65
N PRO A 446 14.00 22.64 4.68
CA PRO A 446 12.96 22.04 3.85
C PRO A 446 13.30 21.97 2.35
N GLY A 447 13.97 23.00 1.81
CA GLY A 447 14.41 23.05 0.41
C GLY A 447 15.51 22.04 0.04
N ASP A 448 16.25 21.49 1.00
CA ASP A 448 17.30 20.48 0.79
C ASP A 448 16.77 19.04 0.87
N THR A 449 15.48 18.86 1.16
CA THR A 449 14.90 17.56 1.50
C THR A 449 15.16 16.49 0.43
N ARG A 450 14.93 16.82 -0.85
CA ARG A 450 15.06 15.87 -1.95
C ARG A 450 16.51 15.40 -2.10
N ARG A 451 17.47 16.33 -2.22
CA ARG A 451 18.89 15.95 -2.34
C ARG A 451 19.38 15.13 -1.16
N ARG A 452 19.11 15.53 0.09
CA ARG A 452 19.60 14.80 1.27
C ARG A 452 19.04 13.37 1.35
N ILE A 453 17.77 13.18 1.00
CA ILE A 453 17.18 11.84 0.91
C ILE A 453 17.83 11.03 -0.22
N ALA A 454 18.05 11.62 -1.39
CA ALA A 454 18.66 10.93 -2.53
C ALA A 454 20.11 10.51 -2.24
N GLU A 455 20.91 11.39 -1.63
CA GLU A 455 22.28 11.10 -1.19
C GLU A 455 22.30 9.94 -0.18
N ALA A 456 21.42 9.95 0.83
CA ALA A 456 21.33 8.89 1.83
C ALA A 456 20.92 7.54 1.22
N LEU A 457 19.94 7.53 0.31
CA LEU A 457 19.51 6.31 -0.38
C LEU A 457 20.58 5.80 -1.36
N ALA A 458 21.35 6.69 -2.00
CA ALA A 458 22.42 6.32 -2.92
C ALA A 458 23.67 5.78 -2.21
N ALA A 459 23.96 6.28 -1.01
CA ALA A 459 25.07 5.79 -0.20
C ALA A 459 24.80 4.39 0.41
N ALA A 460 23.54 4.02 0.55
CA ALA A 460 23.14 2.75 1.14
C ALA A 460 23.21 1.59 0.14
N PRO A 461 23.75 0.43 0.53
CA PRO A 461 23.79 -0.74 -0.35
C PRO A 461 22.38 -1.21 -0.69
N ALA A 462 22.17 -1.64 -1.94
CA ALA A 462 20.92 -2.27 -2.31
C ALA A 462 20.75 -3.59 -1.53
N ALA A 463 19.58 -3.76 -0.92
CA ALA A 463 19.21 -4.94 -0.15
C ALA A 463 17.75 -5.30 -0.43
N ARG A 464 17.35 -6.50 0.00
CA ARG A 464 15.99 -7.03 -0.11
C ARG A 464 15.77 -8.03 1.02
N GLY A 465 14.58 -7.99 1.63
CA GLY A 465 14.17 -8.93 2.66
C GLY A 465 14.15 -10.37 2.18
N ALA A 466 14.59 -11.28 3.05
CA ALA A 466 14.54 -12.73 2.84
C ALA A 466 13.26 -13.33 3.44
N HIS A 467 12.10 -12.74 3.18
CA HIS A 467 10.81 -13.17 3.71
C HIS A 467 9.68 -13.03 2.68
N GLY A 468 8.59 -13.78 2.87
CA GLY A 468 7.35 -13.57 2.12
C GLY A 468 6.59 -12.32 2.59
N ASN A 469 5.57 -11.91 1.84
CA ASN A 469 4.71 -10.77 2.12
C ASN A 469 3.29 -11.24 2.54
N ILE A 470 3.21 -11.87 3.72
CA ILE A 470 1.95 -12.39 4.26
C ILE A 470 0.85 -11.29 4.33
N PRO A 471 -0.42 -11.63 4.05
CA PRO A 471 -1.53 -10.76 4.39
C PRO A 471 -1.53 -10.41 5.90
N LEU A 472 -1.84 -9.15 6.24
CA LEU A 472 -1.82 -8.63 7.61
C LEU A 472 -3.16 -8.06 8.04
#